data_AF-A0A672S075-F1
#
_entry.id   AF-A0A672S075-F1
#
_cell.length_a   1.000
_cell.length_b   1.000
_cell.length_c   1.000
_cell.angle_alpha   90.00
_cell.angle_beta   90.00
_cell.angle_gamma   90.00
#
_symmetry.space_group_name_H-M   'P 1'
#
loop_
_entity.id
_entity.type
_entity.pdbx_description
1 polymer ?
#
loop_
_entity_poly.entity_id
_entity_poly.type
_entity_poly.pdbx_seq_one_letter_code
_entity_poly.pdbx_strand_id
1 'polypeptide(L)'
;MTVVIGFEGSANKIGVGIIRDGEVLSNPRHTYITPPPSKVRFLPGETAKHHRSEILTVLQEALDEAGLKAADIDCVAYTKGEYLYEYLLAFNTLCIFPHYSIYQLSPVVQGLEWELLW
;
A
#
# COMPACT_ATOMS: atom_id res chain seq x y z
N MET A 1 -22.46 -3.50 1.29
CA MET A 1 -21.23 -3.90 0.60
C MET A 1 -20.17 -2.93 1.05
N THR A 2 -19.06 -3.43 1.59
CA THR A 2 -17.97 -2.60 2.11
C THR A 2 -16.76 -2.75 1.20
N VAL A 3 -16.24 -1.63 0.72
CA VAL A 3 -15.05 -1.56 -0.12
C VAL A 3 -13.90 -0.96 0.68
N VAL A 4 -12.80 -1.71 0.77
CA VAL A 4 -11.59 -1.31 1.48
C VAL A 4 -10.46 -1.18 0.48
N ILE A 5 -9.74 -0.06 0.53
CA ILE A 5 -8.45 0.09 -0.14
C ILE A 5 -7.30 -0.04 0.86
N GLY A 6 -6.31 -0.85 0.54
CA GLY A 6 -5.15 -1.15 1.36
C GLY A 6 -3.87 -0.65 0.71
N PHE A 7 -3.02 0.01 1.51
CA PHE A 7 -1.72 0.52 1.07
C PHE A 7 -0.57 -0.20 1.78
N GLU A 8 0.33 -0.78 1.00
CA GLU A 8 1.47 -1.54 1.49
C GLU A 8 2.80 -0.99 0.94
N GLY A 9 3.77 -0.75 1.84
CA GLY A 9 5.02 -0.08 1.49
C GLY A 9 6.16 -0.32 2.49
N SER A 10 6.09 -1.38 3.29
CA SER A 10 7.02 -1.61 4.41
C SER A 10 8.46 -1.98 3.99
N ALA A 11 8.63 -2.46 2.76
CA ALA A 11 9.90 -2.95 2.24
C ALA A 11 10.17 -2.38 0.84
N ASN A 12 10.83 -3.16 -0.03
CA ASN A 12 11.22 -2.72 -1.37
C ASN A 12 10.08 -2.73 -2.41
N LYS A 13 8.83 -3.01 -2.00
CA LYS A 13 7.66 -2.94 -2.88
C LYS A 13 6.70 -1.88 -2.37
N ILE A 14 5.96 -1.30 -3.29
CA ILE A 14 4.81 -0.44 -3.04
C ILE A 14 3.61 -1.06 -3.77
N GLY A 15 2.53 -1.27 -3.03
CA GLY A 15 1.33 -1.96 -3.52
C GLY A 15 0.06 -1.29 -3.03
N VAL A 16 -0.98 -1.38 -3.86
CA VAL A 16 -2.34 -0.94 -3.51
C VAL A 16 -3.29 -2.08 -3.83
N GLY A 17 -4.08 -2.50 -2.85
CA GLY A 17 -5.08 -3.56 -3.03
C GLY A 17 -6.48 -3.05 -2.75
N ILE A 18 -7.48 -3.54 -3.47
CA ILE A 18 -8.89 -3.25 -3.20
C ILE A 18 -9.63 -4.56 -2.96
N ILE A 19 -10.39 -4.58 -1.85
CA ILE A 19 -11.23 -5.72 -1.46
C ILE A 19 -12.67 -5.22 -1.32
N ARG A 20 -13.63 -6.03 -1.77
CA ARG A 20 -15.07 -5.82 -1.53
C ARG A 20 -15.67 -7.07 -0.91
N ASP A 21 -16.23 -6.92 0.30
CA ASP A 21 -16.93 -8.01 1.01
C ASP A 21 -16.11 -9.33 1.10
N GLY A 22 -14.79 -9.23 1.19
CA GLY A 22 -13.86 -10.37 1.27
C GLY A 22 -13.28 -10.84 -0.07
N GLU A 23 -13.73 -10.30 -1.21
CA GLU A 23 -13.18 -10.61 -2.53
C GLU A 23 -12.14 -9.57 -2.98
N VAL A 24 -11.00 -10.04 -3.49
CA VAL A 24 -9.95 -9.18 -4.05
C VAL A 24 -10.36 -8.70 -5.44
N LEU A 25 -10.49 -7.38 -5.61
CA LEU A 25 -10.83 -6.75 -6.88
C LEU A 25 -9.59 -6.29 -7.67
N SER A 26 -8.54 -5.86 -6.98
CA SER A 26 -7.27 -5.45 -7.58
C SER A 26 -6.10 -5.58 -6.59
N ASN A 27 -4.89 -5.75 -7.12
CA ASN A 27 -3.66 -5.87 -6.32
C ASN A 27 -2.36 -5.52 -7.09
N PRO A 28 -2.29 -4.37 -7.81
CA PRO A 28 -1.06 -3.95 -8.48
C PRO A 28 0.06 -3.61 -7.50
N ARG A 29 1.30 -3.81 -7.95
CA ARG A 29 2.52 -3.54 -7.16
C ARG A 29 3.72 -3.19 -8.01
N HIS A 30 4.51 -2.23 -7.56
CA HIS A 30 5.81 -1.90 -8.12
C HIS A 30 6.93 -2.32 -7.16
N THR A 31 8.04 -2.79 -7.72
CA THR A 31 9.20 -3.27 -6.96
C THR A 31 10.41 -2.38 -7.24
N TYR A 32 10.98 -1.81 -6.19
CA TYR A 32 12.28 -1.18 -6.26
C TYR A 32 13.37 -2.24 -6.42
N ILE A 33 13.99 -2.26 -7.60
CA ILE A 33 15.11 -3.13 -7.93
C ILE A 33 16.38 -2.28 -7.91
N THR A 34 17.32 -2.64 -7.02
CA THR A 34 18.60 -1.93 -6.92
C THR A 34 19.49 -2.30 -8.12
N PRO A 35 20.06 -1.33 -8.86
CA PRO A 35 20.86 -1.62 -10.04
C PRO A 35 22.17 -2.37 -9.69
N PRO A 36 22.61 -3.34 -10.51
CA PRO A 36 23.93 -3.97 -10.37
C PRO A 36 25.05 -2.92 -10.56
N PRO A 37 26.20 -3.02 -9.85
CA PRO A 37 26.67 -4.09 -8.96
C PRO A 37 26.44 -3.77 -7.46
N SER A 38 25.29 -3.21 -7.08
CA SER A 38 25.06 -2.78 -5.69
C SER A 38 25.30 -3.90 -4.68
N LYS A 39 26.22 -3.66 -3.73
CA LYS A 39 26.52 -4.58 -2.62
C LYS A 39 25.49 -4.51 -1.49
N VAL A 40 24.59 -3.54 -1.52
CA VAL A 40 23.57 -3.29 -0.48
C VAL A 40 22.18 -3.60 -1.05
N ARG A 41 21.39 -4.37 -0.29
CA ARG A 41 19.96 -4.57 -0.54
C ARG A 41 19.25 -3.24 -0.21
N PHE A 42 18.52 -2.66 -1.16
CA PHE A 42 17.72 -1.42 -1.08
C PHE A 42 17.83 -0.51 0.17
N LEU A 43 18.31 0.72 -0.03
CA LEU A 43 18.48 1.71 1.04
C LEU A 43 17.16 2.45 1.40
N PRO A 44 16.96 2.86 2.67
CA PRO A 44 15.76 3.57 3.08
C PRO A 44 15.41 4.83 2.32
N GLY A 45 16.36 5.76 2.16
CA GLY A 45 16.08 6.99 1.41
C GLY A 45 15.69 6.72 -0.05
N GLU A 46 16.31 5.74 -0.71
CA GLU A 46 16.06 5.45 -2.12
C GLU A 46 14.74 4.71 -2.35
N THR A 47 14.41 3.75 -1.48
CA THR A 47 13.12 3.07 -1.52
C THR A 47 11.97 4.04 -1.17
N ALA A 48 12.16 4.98 -0.25
CA ALA A 48 11.17 6.04 0.01
C ALA A 48 10.98 7.00 -1.19
N LYS A 49 12.02 7.24 -2.00
CA LYS A 49 11.89 8.01 -3.26
C LYS A 49 11.09 7.23 -4.29
N HIS A 50 11.40 5.94 -4.47
CA HIS A 50 10.65 5.07 -5.37
C HIS A 50 9.17 5.00 -4.98
N HIS A 51 8.85 4.74 -3.71
CA HIS A 51 7.46 4.68 -3.26
C HIS A 51 6.71 5.98 -3.54
N ARG A 52 7.35 7.15 -3.33
CA ARG A 52 6.75 8.45 -3.66
C ARG A 52 6.55 8.68 -5.16
N SER A 53 7.42 8.13 -6.01
CA SER A 53 7.24 8.26 -7.48
C SER A 53 6.16 7.33 -8.01
N GLU A 54 5.97 6.17 -7.40
CA GLU A 54 5.07 5.13 -7.92
C GLU A 54 3.67 5.13 -7.28
N ILE A 55 3.49 5.66 -6.06
CA ILE A 55 2.25 5.45 -5.30
C ILE A 55 0.99 5.93 -6.01
N LEU A 56 1.03 7.07 -6.71
CA LEU A 56 -0.12 7.56 -7.45
C LEU A 56 -0.42 6.72 -8.69
N THR A 57 0.62 6.16 -9.33
CA THR A 57 0.49 5.24 -10.45
C THR A 57 -0.20 3.96 -10.00
N VAL A 58 0.32 3.31 -8.96
CA VAL A 58 -0.23 2.04 -8.43
C VAL A 58 -1.64 2.23 -7.87
N LEU A 59 -1.94 3.40 -7.27
CA LEU A 59 -3.30 3.74 -6.84
C LEU A 59 -4.27 3.81 -8.02
N GLN A 60 -3.88 4.49 -9.11
CA GLN A 60 -4.71 4.60 -10.30
C GLN A 60 -4.94 3.23 -10.94
N GLU A 61 -3.89 2.42 -11.07
CA GLU A 61 -3.98 1.04 -11.55
C GLU A 61 -4.96 0.22 -10.69
N ALA A 62 -4.90 0.34 -9.36
CA ALA A 62 -5.79 -0.41 -8.48
C ALA A 62 -7.26 -0.02 -8.66
N LEU A 63 -7.54 1.27 -8.83
CA LEU A 63 -8.89 1.76 -9.08
C LEU A 63 -9.40 1.34 -10.46
N ASP A 64 -8.55 1.41 -11.48
CA ASP A 64 -8.89 1.02 -12.86
C ASP A 64 -9.13 -0.49 -12.98
N GLU A 65 -8.26 -1.31 -12.40
CA GLU A 65 -8.43 -2.78 -12.34
C GLU A 65 -9.72 -3.19 -11.61
N ALA A 66 -10.05 -2.51 -10.50
CA ALA A 66 -11.27 -2.77 -9.75
C ALA A 66 -12.53 -2.18 -10.41
N GLY A 67 -12.38 -1.32 -11.42
CA GLY A 67 -13.49 -0.60 -12.06
C GLY A 67 -14.20 0.36 -11.11
N LEU A 68 -13.46 1.00 -10.19
CA LEU A 68 -13.99 1.84 -9.11
C LEU A 68 -13.46 3.27 -9.15
N LYS A 69 -14.22 4.17 -8.54
CA LYS A 69 -13.80 5.54 -8.25
C LYS A 69 -13.43 5.66 -6.78
N ALA A 70 -12.63 6.68 -6.44
CA ALA A 70 -12.30 6.99 -5.06
C ALA A 70 -13.53 7.26 -4.16
N ALA A 71 -14.66 7.68 -4.75
CA ALA A 71 -15.92 7.87 -4.04
C ALA A 71 -16.63 6.56 -3.66
N ASP A 72 -16.24 5.43 -4.25
CA ASP A 72 -16.80 4.10 -3.97
C ASP A 72 -16.07 3.38 -2.83
N ILE A 73 -15.03 4.01 -2.25
CA ILE A 73 -14.20 3.46 -1.17
C ILE A 73 -14.78 3.87 0.19
N ASP A 74 -15.07 2.89 1.04
CA ASP A 74 -15.63 3.14 2.38
C ASP A 74 -14.54 3.31 3.45
N CYS A 75 -13.41 2.65 3.24
CA CYS A 75 -12.34 2.52 4.23
C CYS A 75 -10.96 2.52 3.57
N VAL A 76 -10.04 3.21 4.22
CA VAL A 76 -8.61 3.19 3.89
C VAL A 76 -7.85 2.46 4.98
N ALA A 77 -7.13 1.40 4.59
CA ALA A 77 -6.20 0.65 5.41
C ALA A 77 -4.77 0.88 4.91
N TYR A 78 -3.81 0.82 5.81
CA TYR A 78 -2.39 0.90 5.46
C TYR A 78 -1.56 0.15 6.49
N THR A 79 -0.35 -0.23 6.09
CA THR A 79 0.57 -0.87 7.04
C THR A 79 1.20 0.11 8.00
N LYS A 80 0.83 -0.07 9.26
CA LYS A 80 1.47 0.56 10.40
C LYS A 80 2.78 -0.18 10.68
N GLY A 81 3.89 0.30 10.14
CA GLY A 81 5.21 -0.29 10.38
C GLY A 81 5.61 -0.26 11.85
N GLU A 82 6.32 -1.28 12.34
CA GLU A 82 6.89 -1.31 13.70
C GLU A 82 8.22 -0.55 13.80
N TYR A 83 9.03 -0.59 12.75
CA TYR A 83 10.32 0.09 12.64
C TYR A 83 10.60 0.44 11.17
N LEU A 84 10.48 1.71 10.77
CA LEU A 84 11.19 2.37 9.66
C LEU A 84 10.45 3.67 9.29
N TYR A 85 10.91 4.74 9.92
CA TYR A 85 10.25 6.03 10.05
C TYR A 85 10.27 6.90 8.79
N GLU A 86 10.75 6.39 7.64
CA GLU A 86 10.91 7.18 6.41
C GLU A 86 10.13 6.65 5.19
N TYR A 87 9.61 5.43 5.20
CA TYR A 87 8.86 4.90 4.06
C TYR A 87 7.39 5.33 4.01
N LEU A 88 6.85 5.80 5.14
CA LEU A 88 5.42 5.99 5.35
C LEU A 88 4.97 7.45 5.43
N LEU A 89 5.88 8.43 5.27
CA LEU A 89 5.56 9.86 5.35
C LEU A 89 4.57 10.32 4.25
N ALA A 90 4.45 9.58 3.14
CA ALA A 90 3.44 9.84 2.12
C ALA A 90 2.01 9.51 2.62
N PHE A 91 1.83 8.46 3.43
CA PHE A 91 0.50 7.97 3.82
C PHE A 91 -0.12 8.75 4.97
N ASN A 92 0.68 9.20 5.94
CA ASN A 92 0.19 10.07 7.02
C ASN A 92 -0.39 11.40 6.49
N THR A 93 0.01 11.83 5.29
CA THR A 93 -0.48 13.07 4.67
C THR A 93 -1.74 12.84 3.82
N LEU A 94 -1.94 11.64 3.27
CA LEU A 94 -3.13 11.30 2.45
C LEU A 94 -4.38 11.05 3.30
N CYS A 95 -4.22 10.63 4.56
CA CYS A 95 -5.31 10.24 5.46
C CYS A 95 -6.00 11.42 6.18
N ILE A 96 -5.83 12.67 5.72
CA ILE A 96 -6.45 13.87 6.35
C ILE A 96 -7.70 14.33 5.58
N PHE A 97 -8.48 13.39 5.02
CA PHE A 97 -9.79 13.69 4.45
C PHE A 97 -10.89 13.31 5.45
N PRO A 98 -11.74 14.25 5.90
CA PRO A 98 -12.68 14.07 7.01
C PRO A 98 -13.83 13.09 6.74
N HIS A 99 -13.90 12.48 5.54
CA HIS A 99 -15.00 11.62 5.12
C HIS A 99 -14.72 10.11 5.18
N TYR A 100 -13.48 9.68 5.46
CA TYR A 100 -13.13 8.27 5.47
C TYR A 100 -12.88 7.76 6.89
N SER A 101 -13.44 6.60 7.22
CA SER A 101 -13.07 5.89 8.45
C SER A 101 -11.72 5.21 8.23
N ILE A 102 -10.71 5.61 9.01
CA ILE A 102 -9.35 5.08 8.93
C ILE A 102 -9.26 3.90 9.90
N TYR A 103 -9.06 2.69 9.38
CA TYR A 103 -8.96 1.49 10.20
C TYR A 103 -7.51 1.00 10.28
N GLN A 104 -7.06 0.76 11.50
CA GLN A 104 -5.75 0.21 11.80
C GLN A 104 -5.81 -1.32 11.75
N LEU A 105 -5.00 -1.96 10.89
CA LEU A 105 -4.85 -3.41 10.93
C LEU A 105 -4.04 -3.82 12.17
N SER A 106 -4.52 -4.83 12.90
CA SER A 106 -3.85 -5.34 14.11
C SER A 106 -2.72 -6.31 13.76
N PRO A 107 -1.72 -6.51 14.65
CA PRO A 107 -0.59 -7.41 14.42
C PRO A 107 -0.98 -8.86 14.13
N VAL A 108 -2.16 -9.30 14.59
CA VAL A 108 -2.67 -10.67 14.38
C VAL A 108 -3.08 -10.92 12.92
N VAL A 109 -3.53 -9.88 12.22
CA VAL A 109 -3.87 -9.95 10.77
C VAL A 109 -2.60 -9.87 9.91
N GLN A 110 -1.48 -9.37 10.44
CA GLN A 110 -0.20 -9.26 9.74
C GLN A 110 0.55 -10.59 9.63
N GLY A 111 0.19 -11.63 10.40
CA GLY A 111 0.95 -12.87 10.49
C GLY A 111 0.38 -14.09 9.74
N LEU A 112 -0.90 -14.09 9.34
CA LEU A 112 -1.59 -15.34 8.93
C LEU A 112 -2.01 -15.44 7.45
N GLU A 113 -1.99 -14.36 6.66
CA GLU A 113 -2.43 -14.40 5.25
C GLU A 113 -1.47 -13.76 4.24
N TRP A 114 -0.34 -13.21 4.68
CA TRP A 114 0.61 -12.48 3.84
C TRP A 114 1.75 -13.36 3.28
N GLU A 115 1.54 -14.65 3.03
CA GLU A 115 2.45 -15.46 2.20
C GLU A 115 1.77 -16.03 0.94
N LEU A 116 0.44 -16.04 0.91
CA LEU A 116 -0.34 -16.67 -0.17
C LEU A 116 -0.84 -15.69 -1.24
N LEU A 117 -0.56 -14.38 -1.08
CA LEU A 117 -0.95 -13.32 -2.02
C LEU A 117 0.24 -12.48 -2.53
N TRP A 118 1.49 -12.92 -2.32
CA TRP A 118 2.72 -12.27 -2.80
C TRP A 118 3.31 -12.96 -4.02
#